data_AF-A0A1N7K1L7-F1
#
_entry.id   AF-A0A1N7K1L7-F1
#
_cell.length_a   1.000
_cell.length_b   1.000
_cell.length_c   1.000
_cell.angle_alpha   90.00
_cell.angle_beta   90.00
_cell.angle_gamma   90.00
#
_symmetry.space_group_name_H-M   'P 1'
#
loop_
_entity.id
_entity.type
_entity.pdbx_description
1 polymer ?
#
loop_
_entity_poly.entity_id
_entity_poly.type
_entity_poly.pdbx_seq_one_letter_code
_entity_poly.pdbx_strand_id
1 'polypeptide(L)'
;MQVARVLVAVYVLSGLICALAGWVLIGRLGSVSPTAGQFANIESITAVVIGGISLFGGRGSILGMLFGALIVGVFSLGLKMLGTDPQWTYLLIGGLIIAAVAVDQWIRKVAG
;
A
#
# COMPACT_ATOMS: atom_id res chain seq x y z
N MET A 1 15.35 23.80 -7.76
CA MET A 1 13.88 23.57 -7.78
C MET A 1 13.31 24.02 -6.46
N GLN A 2 12.29 24.88 -6.44
CA GLN A 2 11.64 25.27 -5.17
C GLN A 2 10.86 24.07 -4.63
N VAL A 3 11.20 23.60 -3.43
CA VAL A 3 10.57 22.47 -2.73
C VAL A 3 9.04 22.60 -2.72
N ALA A 4 8.52 23.83 -2.57
CA ALA A 4 7.09 24.14 -2.61
C ALA A 4 6.40 23.67 -3.91
N ARG A 5 7.02 23.90 -5.09
CA ARG A 5 6.42 23.51 -6.38
C ARG A 5 6.35 21.98 -6.51
N VAL A 6 7.36 21.27 -6.03
CA VAL A 6 7.38 19.80 -6.04
C VAL A 6 6.33 19.25 -5.09
N LEU A 7 6.22 19.79 -3.88
CA LEU A 7 5.17 19.38 -2.93
C LEU A 7 3.78 19.54 -3.52
N VAL A 8 3.47 20.70 -4.09
CA VAL A 8 2.18 20.98 -4.72
C VAL A 8 1.92 19.98 -5.85
N ALA A 9 2.90 19.72 -6.72
CA ALA A 9 2.75 18.75 -7.80
C ALA A 9 2.45 17.33 -7.29
N VAL A 10 3.16 16.87 -6.24
CA VAL A 10 2.96 15.55 -5.64
C VAL A 10 1.57 15.43 -5.00
N TYR A 11 1.13 16.43 -4.24
CA TYR A 11 -0.19 16.43 -3.62
C TYR A 11 -1.31 16.46 -4.66
N VAL A 12 -1.19 17.26 -5.72
CA VAL A 12 -2.17 17.32 -6.80
C VAL A 12 -2.25 15.99 -7.55
N LEU A 13 -1.12 15.39 -7.90
CA LEU A 13 -1.08 14.09 -8.57
C LEU A 13 -1.68 12.98 -7.70
N SER A 14 -1.32 12.96 -6.41
CA SER A 14 -1.87 11.99 -5.45
C SER A 14 -3.37 12.16 -5.27
N GLY A 15 -3.86 13.40 -5.19
CA GLY A 15 -5.29 13.71 -5.14
C GLY A 15 -6.05 13.24 -6.38
N LEU A 16 -5.48 13.43 -7.57
CA LEU A 16 -6.07 12.96 -8.83
C LEU A 16 -6.16 11.44 -8.87
N ILE A 17 -5.11 10.73 -8.46
CA ILE A 17 -5.11 9.26 -8.39
C ILE A 17 -6.14 8.77 -7.37
N CYS A 18 -6.20 9.39 -6.18
CA CYS A 18 -7.21 9.07 -5.17
C CYS A 18 -8.64 9.32 -5.67
N ALA A 19 -8.89 10.40 -6.42
CA ALA A 19 -10.21 10.68 -7.00
C ALA A 19 -10.63 9.59 -7.99
N LEU A 20 -9.72 9.15 -8.87
CA LEU A 20 -9.98 8.05 -9.80
C LEU A 20 -10.21 6.72 -9.07
N ALA A 21 -9.37 6.40 -8.08
CA ALA A 21 -9.53 5.19 -7.27
C ALA A 21 -10.85 5.17 -6.49
N GLY A 22 -11.23 6.32 -5.92
CA GLY A 22 -12.50 6.51 -5.23
C GLY A 22 -13.69 6.33 -6.17
N TRP A 23 -13.64 6.91 -7.37
CA TRP A 23 -14.70 6.72 -8.38
C TRP A 23 -14.92 5.26 -8.73
N VAL A 24 -13.84 4.50 -8.97
CA VAL A 24 -13.91 3.06 -9.23
C VAL A 24 -14.47 2.31 -8.03
N LEU A 25 -14.07 2.68 -6.81
CA LEU A 25 -14.56 2.05 -5.58
C LEU A 25 -16.06 2.28 -5.36
N ILE A 26 -16.57 3.48 -5.65
CA ILE A 26 -18.01 3.80 -5.59
C ILE A 26 -18.78 2.89 -6.56
N GLY A 27 -18.30 2.77 -7.80
CA GLY A 27 -18.91 1.87 -8.79
C GLY A 27 -18.91 0.41 -8.36
N ARG A 28 -17.88 -0.04 -7.64
CA ARG A 28 -17.76 -1.40 -7.13
C ARG A 28 -18.65 -1.70 -5.93
N LEU A 29 -18.80 -0.76 -5.00
CA LEU A 29 -19.58 -0.95 -3.76
C LEU A 29 -21.05 -0.58 -3.90
N GLY A 30 -21.42 0.19 -4.94
CA GLY A 30 -22.79 0.68 -5.14
C GLY A 30 -23.29 1.63 -4.06
N SER A 31 -22.42 2.05 -3.14
CA SER A 31 -22.74 2.88 -1.99
C SER A 31 -21.50 3.64 -1.52
N VAL A 32 -21.71 4.68 -0.71
CA VAL A 32 -20.64 5.49 -0.12
C VAL A 32 -20.72 5.35 1.39
N SER A 33 -19.64 4.90 2.01
CA SER A 33 -19.49 4.85 3.47
C SER A 33 -18.23 5.62 3.88
N PRO A 34 -18.26 6.39 4.99
CA PRO A 34 -17.07 7.04 5.55
C PRO A 34 -15.95 6.07 5.92
N THR A 35 -16.28 4.79 6.17
CA THR A 35 -15.31 3.75 6.52
C THR A 35 -14.80 2.99 5.29
N ALA A 36 -15.31 3.29 4.09
CA ALA A 36 -14.85 2.65 2.86
C ALA A 36 -13.37 2.95 2.61
N GLY A 37 -12.58 1.93 2.29
CA GLY A 37 -11.16 2.08 2.00
C GLY A 37 -10.27 2.33 3.23
N GLN A 38 -10.79 2.23 4.46
CA GLN A 38 -9.97 2.44 5.67
C GLN A 38 -8.73 1.52 5.74
N PHE A 39 -8.85 0.28 5.25
CA PHE A 39 -7.75 -0.67 5.17
C PHE A 39 -6.78 -0.42 4.01
N ALA A 40 -7.19 0.34 2.98
CA ALA A 40 -6.33 0.65 1.84
C ALA A 40 -5.10 1.45 2.27
N ASN A 41 -5.18 2.19 3.38
CA ASN A 41 -4.05 2.92 3.95
C ASN A 41 -2.94 1.93 4.39
N ILE A 42 -3.30 0.89 5.16
CA ILE A 42 -2.34 -0.15 5.59
C ILE A 42 -1.88 -1.01 4.41
N GLU A 43 -2.78 -1.39 3.50
CA GLU A 43 -2.42 -2.14 2.29
C GLU A 43 -1.42 -1.34 1.42
N SER A 44 -1.57 -0.02 1.30
CA SER A 44 -0.67 0.84 0.51
C SER A 44 0.74 0.91 1.10
N ILE A 45 0.88 1.06 2.43
CA ILE A 45 2.20 1.03 3.08
C ILE A 45 2.83 -0.35 2.89
N THR A 46 2.04 -1.42 3.05
CA THR A 46 2.49 -2.80 2.86
C THR A 46 3.02 -3.01 1.44
N ALA A 47 2.31 -2.53 0.42
CA ALA A 47 2.71 -2.62 -0.98
C ALA A 47 4.01 -1.88 -1.28
N VAL A 48 4.18 -0.68 -0.72
CA VAL A 48 5.38 0.16 -0.90
C VAL A 48 6.61 -0.52 -0.27
N VAL A 49 6.49 -1.11 0.91
CA VAL A 49 7.57 -1.82 1.61
C VAL A 49 7.94 -3.11 0.89
N ILE A 50 6.96 -3.94 0.52
CA ILE A 50 7.19 -5.17 -0.25
C ILE A 50 7.84 -4.83 -1.61
N GLY A 51 7.45 -3.71 -2.21
CA GLY A 51 8.05 -3.19 -3.43
C GLY A 51 9.46 -2.63 -3.28
N GLY A 52 10.03 -2.66 -2.08
CA GLY A 52 11.42 -2.27 -1.81
C GLY A 52 11.65 -0.75 -1.70
N ILE A 53 10.59 0.04 -1.50
CA ILE A 53 10.73 1.48 -1.20
C ILE A 53 10.98 1.67 0.30
N SER A 54 11.99 2.48 0.63
CA SER A 54 12.31 2.85 2.01
C SER A 54 11.17 3.64 2.67
N LEU A 55 10.72 3.19 3.85
CA LEU A 55 9.76 3.91 4.71
C LEU A 55 10.27 5.28 5.16
N PHE A 56 11.59 5.39 5.35
CA PHE A 56 12.25 6.62 5.80
C PHE A 56 12.72 7.49 4.63
N GLY A 57 12.36 7.11 3.39
CA GLY A 57 12.71 7.84 2.18
C GLY A 57 14.13 7.55 1.67
N GLY A 58 14.46 8.17 0.54
CA GLY A 58 15.81 8.22 -0.03
C GLY A 58 16.20 7.10 -1.00
N ARG A 59 15.50 5.96 -1.05
CA ARG A 59 15.79 4.83 -1.97
C ARG A 59 14.54 4.00 -2.30
N GLY A 60 14.41 3.57 -3.56
CA GLY A 60 13.34 2.69 -4.02
C GLY A 60 13.09 2.78 -5.53
N SER A 61 12.32 1.84 -6.08
CA SER A 61 11.92 1.83 -7.49
C SER A 61 10.39 1.89 -7.62
N ILE A 62 9.90 2.75 -8.52
CA ILE A 62 8.46 2.86 -8.83
C ILE A 62 7.93 1.52 -9.39
N LEU A 63 8.73 0.84 -10.23
CA LEU A 63 8.38 -0.47 -10.76
C LEU A 63 8.28 -1.53 -9.64
N GLY A 64 9.19 -1.49 -8.67
CA GLY A 64 9.14 -2.38 -7.51
C GLY A 64 7.84 -2.20 -6.72
N MET A 65 7.43 -0.95 -6.48
CA MET A 65 6.15 -0.64 -5.82
C MET A 65 4.93 -1.13 -6.61
N LEU A 66 4.93 -1.03 -7.94
CA LEU A 66 3.84 -1.56 -8.76
C LEU A 66 3.66 -3.07 -8.55
N PHE A 67 4.76 -3.83 -8.54
CA PHE A 67 4.72 -5.26 -8.21
C PHE A 67 4.32 -5.51 -6.75
N GLY A 68 4.79 -4.68 -5.81
CA GLY A 68 4.36 -4.73 -4.41
C GLY A 68 2.85 -4.57 -4.25
N ALA A 69 2.25 -3.63 -4.97
CA ALA A 69 0.80 -3.43 -4.98
C ALA A 69 0.04 -4.63 -5.55
N LEU A 70 0.57 -5.25 -6.61
CA LEU A 70 0.01 -6.51 -7.15
C LEU A 70 0.10 -7.65 -6.14
N ILE A 71 1.23 -7.82 -5.46
CA ILE A 71 1.43 -8.86 -4.44
C ILE A 71 0.41 -8.70 -3.32
N VAL A 72 0.26 -7.50 -2.76
CA VAL A 72 -0.71 -7.22 -1.68
C VAL A 72 -2.15 -7.43 -2.17
N GLY A 73 -2.46 -6.99 -3.39
CA GLY A 73 -3.79 -7.18 -3.99
C GLY A 73 -4.16 -8.64 -4.16
N VAL A 74 -3.25 -9.45 -4.71
CA VAL A 74 -3.45 -10.91 -4.89
C VAL A 74 -3.50 -11.62 -3.54
N PHE A 75 -2.69 -11.22 -2.56
CA PHE A 75 -2.72 -11.77 -1.20
C PHE A 75 -4.08 -11.51 -0.53
N SER A 76 -4.56 -10.25 -0.57
CA SER A 76 -5.88 -9.86 -0.03
C SER A 76 -7.02 -10.61 -0.73
N LEU A 77 -6.92 -10.80 -2.05
CA LEU A 77 -7.90 -11.59 -2.82
C LEU A 77 -7.85 -13.07 -2.44
N GLY A 78 -6.66 -13.65 -2.33
CA GLY A 78 -6.47 -15.06 -1.96
C GLY A 78 -7.04 -15.38 -0.58
N LEU A 79 -6.79 -14.53 0.41
CA LEU A 79 -7.38 -14.69 1.75
C LEU A 79 -8.92 -14.66 1.70
N LYS A 80 -9.49 -13.70 0.98
CA LYS A 80 -10.96 -13.64 0.79
C LYS A 80 -11.50 -14.89 0.08
N MET A 81 -10.80 -15.43 -0.91
CA MET A 81 -11.21 -16.66 -1.60
C MET A 81 -11.12 -17.90 -0.72
N LEU A 82 -10.18 -17.94 0.23
CA LEU A 82 -10.09 -18.99 1.25
C LEU A 82 -11.22 -18.90 2.29
N GLY A 83 -12.09 -17.89 2.20
CA GLY A 83 -13.21 -17.71 3.13
C GLY A 83 -12.78 -17.24 4.52
N THR A 84 -11.57 -16.67 4.67
CA THR A 84 -11.15 -16.12 5.96
C THR A 84 -12.02 -14.92 6.34
N ASP A 85 -12.46 -14.87 7.59
CA ASP A 85 -13.16 -13.71 8.11
C ASP A 85 -12.33 -12.42 7.92
N PRO A 86 -12.99 -11.26 7.82
CA PRO A 86 -12.31 -9.97 7.68
C PRO A 86 -11.26 -9.74 8.78
N GLN A 87 -11.58 -10.13 10.02
CA GLN A 87 -10.69 -10.03 11.18
C GLN A 87 -9.33 -10.75 10.93
N TRP A 88 -9.38 -11.97 10.40
CA TRP A 88 -8.19 -12.75 10.05
C TRP A 88 -7.44 -12.15 8.88
N THR A 89 -8.16 -11.66 7.87
CA THR A 89 -7.55 -10.97 6.72
C THR A 89 -6.72 -9.77 7.19
N TYR A 90 -7.25 -8.96 8.12
CA TYR A 90 -6.54 -7.81 8.66
C TYR A 90 -5.31 -8.20 9.48
N LEU A 91 -5.44 -9.23 10.33
CA LEU A 91 -4.32 -9.74 11.11
C LEU A 91 -3.19 -10.21 10.20
N LEU A 92 -3.51 -10.94 9.13
CA LEU A 92 -2.52 -11.48 8.20
C LEU A 92 -1.84 -10.39 7.36
N ILE A 93 -2.57 -9.36 6.92
CA ILE A 93 -1.97 -8.19 6.24
C ILE A 93 -1.04 -7.44 7.21
N GLY A 94 -1.46 -7.27 8.47
CA GLY A 94 -0.62 -6.69 9.53
C GLY A 94 0.65 -7.53 9.81
N GLY A 95 0.52 -8.85 9.85
CA GLY A 95 1.67 -9.75 9.97
C GLY A 95 2.61 -9.66 8.77
N LEU A 96 2.05 -9.54 7.56
CA LEU A 96 2.81 -9.40 6.32
C LEU A 96 3.69 -8.15 6.32
N ILE A 97 3.17 -6.99 6.74
CA ILE A 97 3.98 -5.77 6.82
C ILE A 97 5.08 -5.87 7.89
N ILE A 98 4.79 -6.45 9.06
CA ILE A 98 5.80 -6.66 10.11
C ILE A 98 6.92 -7.56 9.59
N ALA A 99 6.58 -8.66 8.92
CA ALA A 99 7.55 -9.55 8.31
C ALA A 99 8.39 -8.85 7.23
N ALA A 100 7.75 -8.09 6.35
CA ALA A 100 8.44 -7.35 5.28
C ALA A 100 9.44 -6.32 5.85
N VAL A 101 9.03 -5.56 6.87
CA VAL A 101 9.90 -4.59 7.55
C VAL A 101 11.02 -5.29 8.30
N ALA A 102 10.74 -6.38 9.02
CA ALA A 102 11.76 -7.14 9.75
C ALA A 102 12.85 -7.67 8.80
N VAL A 103 12.45 -8.19 7.64
CA VAL A 103 13.38 -8.64 6.59
C VAL A 103 14.17 -7.46 6.01
N ASP A 104 13.53 -6.33 5.68
CA ASP A 104 14.23 -5.12 5.18
C ASP A 104 15.29 -4.63 6.19
N GLN A 105 14.95 -4.56 7.48
CA GLN A 105 15.88 -4.14 8.53
C GLN A 105 17.01 -5.14 8.73
N TRP A 106 16.73 -6.45 8.66
CA TRP A 106 17.75 -7.48 8.79
C TRP A 106 18.75 -7.46 7.64
N ILE A 107 18.28 -7.33 6.40
CA ILE A 107 19.14 -7.22 5.22
C ILE A 107 20.05 -5.99 5.33
N ARG A 108 19.53 -4.84 5.78
CA ARG A 108 20.33 -3.63 6.01
C ARG A 108 21.42 -3.82 7.05
N LYS A 109 21.13 -4.54 8.14
CA LYS A 109 22.10 -4.81 9.20
C LYS A 109 23.22 -5.74 8.75
N VAL A 110 22.96 -6.67 7.84
CA VAL A 110 23.96 -7.63 7.33
C VAL A 110 24.80 -7.01 6.20
N ALA A 111 24.22 -6.11 5.42
CA ALA A 111 24.90 -5.43 4.32
C ALA A 111 25.75 -4.22 4.73
N GLY A 112 25.63 -3.75 5.97
CA GLY A 112 26.46 -2.69 6.57
C GLY A 112 27.45 -3.27 7.58
#